data_AF-A0A9C6E2E6-F1
#
_entry.id   AF-A0A9C6E2E6-F1
#
_cell.length_a   1.000
_cell.length_b   1.000
_cell.length_c   1.000
_cell.angle_alpha   90.00
_cell.angle_beta   90.00
_cell.angle_gamma   90.00
#
_symmetry.space_group_name_H-M   'P 1'
#
loop_
_entity.id
_entity.type
_entity.pdbx_description
1 polymer ?
#
loop_
_entity_poly.entity_id
_entity_poly.type
_entity_poly.pdbx_seq_one_letter_code
_entity_poly.pdbx_strand_id
1 'polypeptide(L)'
;MYGHQLEAQHYSDTTHSLPFPPNAMGDRNLGNVYNAVLKFLSSNDDYPSLYTPWECIHIVNSVLNFLKSDIGANNAILSIYSLEYLFYVMKEATCDQRELEKPKTLHITDAYFERDYFEYEIGIECPFHEDTDRGKFCTQSLVTRWGYMFSDHMCQDIALSLIRGWHANAYMFGP
;
A
#
# COMPACT_ATOMS: atom_id res chain seq x y z
N MET A 1 -27.34 -7.06 -7.90
CA MET A 1 -26.32 -8.03 -7.43
C MET A 1 -26.90 -8.77 -6.24
N TYR A 2 -27.57 -9.91 -6.46
CA TYR A 2 -28.03 -10.80 -5.40
C TYR A 2 -27.36 -12.15 -5.65
N GLY A 3 -26.41 -12.54 -4.80
CA GLY A 3 -25.65 -13.80 -4.96
C GLY A 3 -24.32 -13.85 -4.22
N HIS A 4 -23.62 -12.71 -4.09
CA HIS A 4 -22.27 -12.66 -3.49
C HIS A 4 -22.23 -12.13 -2.04
N GLN A 5 -23.39 -11.97 -1.40
CA GLN A 5 -23.46 -11.38 -0.06
C GLN A 5 -22.72 -12.22 0.99
N LEU A 6 -22.86 -13.55 0.93
CA LEU A 6 -22.17 -14.46 1.84
C LEU A 6 -20.65 -14.41 1.66
N GLU A 7 -20.18 -14.44 0.41
CA GLU A 7 -18.75 -14.38 0.07
C GLU A 7 -18.13 -13.06 0.52
N ALA A 8 -18.83 -11.95 0.27
CA ALA A 8 -18.37 -10.63 0.69
C ALA A 8 -18.30 -10.55 2.22
N GLN A 9 -19.34 -11.02 2.93
CA GLN A 9 -19.37 -11.03 4.40
C GLN A 9 -18.20 -11.85 4.96
N HIS A 10 -18.02 -13.07 4.46
CA HIS A 10 -16.93 -13.95 4.88
C HIS A 10 -15.56 -13.31 4.61
N TYR A 11 -15.37 -12.66 3.46
CA TYR A 11 -14.12 -11.95 3.15
C TYR A 11 -13.85 -10.82 4.15
N SER A 12 -14.86 -10.00 4.48
CA SER A 12 -14.67 -8.93 5.47
C SER A 12 -14.35 -9.49 6.85
N ASP A 13 -15.09 -10.50 7.32
CA ASP A 13 -14.93 -11.06 8.67
C ASP A 13 -13.53 -11.67 8.87
N THR A 14 -13.00 -12.29 7.83
CA THR A 14 -11.67 -12.92 7.85
C THR A 14 -10.52 -11.95 7.54
N THR A 15 -10.80 -10.75 7.03
CA THR A 15 -9.79 -9.73 6.71
C THR A 15 -10.03 -8.42 7.48
N HIS A 16 -10.47 -7.38 6.79
CA HIS A 16 -10.53 -5.99 7.25
C HIS A 16 -11.67 -5.68 8.23
N SER A 17 -12.68 -6.53 8.35
CA SER A 17 -13.84 -6.34 9.24
C SER A 17 -14.60 -5.02 9.08
N LEU A 18 -14.45 -4.35 7.93
CA LEU A 18 -15.21 -3.17 7.57
C LEU A 18 -16.73 -3.46 7.57
N PRO A 19 -17.56 -2.52 8.08
CA PRO A 19 -19.01 -2.68 8.08
C PRO A 19 -19.59 -2.77 6.67
N PHE A 20 -20.61 -3.61 6.50
CA PHE A 20 -21.33 -3.77 5.23
C PHE A 20 -22.33 -2.66 4.95
N PRO A 21 -22.60 -2.33 3.68
CA PRO A 21 -23.75 -1.52 3.30
C PRO A 21 -25.06 -2.06 3.91
N PRO A 22 -25.95 -1.19 4.44
CA PRO A 22 -25.92 0.28 4.33
C PRO A 22 -25.06 1.00 5.38
N ASN A 23 -24.43 0.26 6.30
CA ASN A 23 -23.67 0.80 7.43
C ASN A 23 -22.18 0.96 7.15
N ALA A 24 -21.78 0.84 5.88
CA ALA A 24 -20.41 1.08 5.45
C ALA A 24 -19.95 2.50 5.85
N MET A 25 -18.71 2.59 6.33
CA MET A 25 -18.06 3.84 6.70
C MET A 25 -17.47 4.53 5.46
N GLY A 26 -17.13 5.82 5.59
CA GLY A 26 -16.45 6.58 4.53
C GLY A 26 -17.40 7.46 3.70
N ASP A 27 -16.85 8.00 2.61
CA ASP A 27 -17.58 8.89 1.70
C ASP A 27 -18.48 8.11 0.75
N ARG A 28 -19.69 8.62 0.53
CA ARG A 28 -20.69 8.04 -0.37
C ARG A 28 -20.61 8.62 -1.78
N ASN A 29 -19.91 9.75 -1.95
CA ASN A 29 -19.68 10.38 -3.23
C ASN A 29 -18.35 9.85 -3.81
N LEU A 30 -18.46 8.87 -4.70
CA LEU A 30 -17.32 8.16 -5.25
C LEU A 30 -16.50 9.06 -6.19
N GLY A 31 -17.16 9.98 -6.90
CA GLY A 31 -16.51 10.98 -7.75
C GLY A 31 -15.63 11.94 -6.95
N ASN A 32 -16.09 12.37 -5.77
CA ASN A 32 -15.29 13.19 -4.86
C ASN A 32 -14.05 12.44 -4.35
N VAL A 33 -14.21 11.17 -3.98
CA VAL A 33 -13.08 10.31 -3.56
C VAL A 33 -12.05 10.20 -4.68
N TYR A 34 -12.51 9.92 -5.91
CA TYR A 34 -11.63 9.83 -7.07
C TYR A 34 -10.87 11.14 -7.32
N ASN A 35 -11.57 12.27 -7.31
CA ASN A 35 -10.97 13.58 -7.54
C ASN A 35 -9.99 13.96 -6.42
N ALA A 36 -10.25 13.55 -5.17
CA ALA A 36 -9.33 13.74 -4.06
C ALA A 36 -8.03 12.92 -4.26
N VAL A 37 -8.13 11.68 -4.74
CA VAL A 37 -6.97 10.86 -5.13
C VAL A 37 -6.17 11.55 -6.23
N LEU A 38 -6.81 12.02 -7.30
CA LEU A 38 -6.12 12.75 -8.37
C LEU A 38 -5.44 14.03 -7.87
N LYS A 39 -6.10 14.78 -6.98
CA LYS A 39 -5.51 15.97 -6.37
C LYS A 39 -4.30 15.64 -5.49
N PHE A 40 -4.33 14.51 -4.79
CA PHE A 40 -3.17 14.05 -4.02
C PHE A 40 -2.01 13.67 -4.96
N LEU A 41 -2.31 13.05 -6.09
CA LEU A 41 -1.33 12.60 -7.08
C LEU A 41 -0.83 13.72 -8.01
N SER A 42 -1.54 14.86 -8.09
CA SER A 42 -1.19 15.91 -9.05
C SER A 42 0.19 16.48 -8.75
N SER A 43 1.15 16.18 -9.63
CA SER A 43 2.47 16.79 -9.69
C SER A 43 2.61 17.57 -11.00
N ASN A 44 3.61 18.44 -11.11
CA ASN A 44 3.67 19.61 -12.00
C ASN A 44 3.25 19.45 -13.48
N ASP A 45 3.11 18.24 -14.07
CA ASP A 45 2.55 18.07 -15.42
C ASP A 45 1.87 16.70 -15.70
N ASP A 46 1.95 15.69 -14.80
CA ASP A 46 1.33 14.37 -14.99
C ASP A 46 1.07 13.64 -13.65
N TYR A 47 0.28 12.56 -13.69
CA TYR A 47 0.05 11.68 -12.55
C TYR A 47 1.18 10.64 -12.43
N PRO A 48 1.80 10.49 -11.25
CA PRO A 48 2.80 9.47 -11.03
C PRO A 48 2.20 8.07 -11.14
N SER A 49 3.05 7.13 -11.51
CA SER A 49 2.75 5.69 -11.44
C SER A 49 2.41 5.25 -10.03
N LEU A 50 1.36 4.44 -9.90
CA LEU A 50 0.98 3.78 -8.66
C LEU A 50 1.58 2.39 -8.59
N TYR A 51 1.88 1.94 -7.37
CA TYR A 51 2.47 0.62 -7.13
C TYR A 51 1.66 -0.12 -6.08
N THR A 52 1.40 -1.40 -6.33
CA THR A 52 0.65 -2.30 -5.45
C THR A 52 1.17 -3.73 -5.66
N PRO A 53 0.95 -4.66 -4.72
CA PRO A 53 1.32 -6.05 -4.93
C PRO A 53 0.77 -6.60 -6.24
N TRP A 54 1.52 -7.46 -6.92
CA TRP A 54 1.18 -7.91 -8.28
C TRP A 54 -0.19 -8.58 -8.33
N GLU A 55 -0.57 -9.33 -7.29
CA GLU A 55 -1.89 -9.95 -7.15
C GLU A 55 -3.02 -8.93 -7.00
N CYS A 56 -2.72 -7.74 -6.49
CA CYS A 56 -3.69 -6.67 -6.24
C CYS A 56 -3.88 -5.72 -7.44
N ILE A 57 -3.02 -5.76 -8.47
CA ILE A 57 -3.08 -4.82 -9.61
C ILE A 57 -4.47 -4.79 -10.24
N HIS A 58 -5.08 -5.96 -10.49
CA HIS A 58 -6.40 -6.04 -11.11
C HIS A 58 -7.52 -5.48 -10.19
N ILE A 59 -7.39 -5.69 -8.88
CA ILE A 59 -8.32 -5.17 -7.87
C ILE A 59 -8.25 -3.65 -7.83
N VAL A 60 -7.04 -3.08 -7.72
CA VAL A 60 -6.85 -1.62 -7.67
C VAL A 60 -7.35 -0.95 -8.95
N ASN A 61 -7.06 -1.53 -10.13
CA ASN A 61 -7.61 -1.07 -11.39
C ASN A 61 -9.14 -1.06 -11.40
N SER A 62 -9.76 -2.15 -10.92
CA SER A 62 -11.22 -2.26 -10.82
C SER A 62 -11.80 -1.18 -9.90
N VAL A 63 -11.20 -0.97 -8.72
CA VAL A 63 -11.63 0.05 -7.75
C VAL A 63 -11.52 1.45 -8.34
N LEU A 64 -10.40 1.80 -8.98
CA LEU A 64 -10.23 3.12 -9.59
C LEU A 64 -11.22 3.37 -10.73
N ASN A 65 -11.49 2.34 -11.55
CA ASN A 65 -12.51 2.43 -12.60
C ASN A 65 -13.93 2.56 -12.03
N PHE A 66 -14.23 1.89 -10.92
CA PHE A 66 -15.49 2.01 -10.21
C PHE A 66 -15.69 3.44 -9.67
N LEU A 67 -14.68 4.00 -9.00
CA LEU A 67 -14.72 5.38 -8.51
C LEU A 67 -14.86 6.39 -9.66
N LYS A 68 -14.13 6.17 -10.76
CA LYS A 68 -14.19 7.01 -11.98
C LYS A 68 -15.54 6.97 -12.69
N SER A 69 -16.34 5.93 -12.47
CA SER A 69 -17.65 5.78 -13.14
C SER A 69 -18.74 6.71 -12.58
N ASP A 70 -18.48 7.35 -11.44
CA ASP A 70 -19.44 8.23 -10.78
C ASP A 70 -19.50 9.63 -11.43
N ILE A 71 -20.65 10.28 -11.27
CA ILE A 71 -20.91 11.59 -11.87
C ILE A 71 -19.99 12.63 -11.22
N GLY A 72 -19.24 13.35 -12.05
CA GLY A 72 -18.32 14.40 -11.59
C GLY A 72 -16.88 13.91 -11.35
N ALA A 73 -16.59 12.62 -11.55
CA ALA A 73 -15.22 12.14 -11.60
C ALA A 73 -14.47 12.69 -12.82
N ASN A 74 -13.25 13.19 -12.61
CA ASN A 74 -12.39 13.65 -13.70
C ASN A 74 -11.96 12.47 -14.59
N ASN A 75 -11.64 12.76 -15.86
CA ASN A 75 -11.10 11.74 -16.75
C ASN A 75 -9.57 11.73 -16.71
N ALA A 76 -8.99 10.90 -15.83
CA ALA A 76 -7.55 10.65 -15.78
C ALA A 76 -7.24 9.18 -16.10
N ILE A 77 -6.03 8.92 -16.58
CA ILE A 77 -5.49 7.57 -16.77
C ILE A 77 -4.36 7.43 -15.75
N LEU A 78 -4.46 6.43 -14.88
CA LEU A 78 -3.46 6.12 -13.86
C LEU A 78 -2.79 4.80 -14.23
N SER A 79 -1.46 4.79 -14.26
CA SER A 79 -0.68 3.59 -14.51
C SER A 79 -0.41 2.88 -13.19
N ILE A 80 -0.67 1.58 -13.13
CA ILE A 80 -0.47 0.75 -11.93
C ILE A 80 0.53 -0.35 -12.26
N TYR A 81 1.59 -0.47 -11.46
CA TYR A 81 2.66 -1.45 -11.64
C TYR A 81 2.89 -2.28 -10.37
N SER A 82 3.68 -3.35 -10.52
CA SER A 82 4.06 -4.24 -9.40
C SER A 82 5.01 -3.53 -8.44
N LEU A 83 4.65 -3.60 -7.16
CA LEU A 83 5.46 -3.08 -6.06
C LEU A 83 6.71 -3.93 -5.81
N GLU A 84 6.61 -5.25 -5.99
CA GLU A 84 7.71 -6.21 -5.85
C GLU A 84 8.78 -5.96 -6.91
N TYR A 85 8.36 -5.71 -8.15
CA TYR A 85 9.29 -5.36 -9.21
C TYR A 85 9.96 -4.00 -8.95
N LEU A 86 9.22 -3.01 -8.44
CA LEU A 86 9.81 -1.75 -8.00
C LEU A 86 10.85 -1.98 -6.90
N PHE A 87 10.51 -2.79 -5.90
CA PHE A 87 11.41 -3.12 -4.79
C PHE A 87 12.71 -3.76 -5.28
N TYR A 88 12.61 -4.73 -6.19
CA TYR A 88 13.77 -5.37 -6.82
C TYR A 88 14.66 -4.39 -7.58
N VAL A 89 14.09 -3.59 -8.48
CA VAL A 89 14.84 -2.63 -9.30
C VAL A 89 15.50 -1.56 -8.42
N MET A 90 14.80 -1.08 -7.38
CA MET A 90 15.37 -0.13 -6.44
C MET A 90 16.50 -0.74 -5.62
N LYS A 91 16.36 -2.00 -5.16
CA LYS A 91 17.44 -2.71 -4.46
C LYS A 91 18.67 -2.92 -5.34
N GLU A 92 18.50 -3.28 -6.61
CA GLU A 92 19.63 -3.36 -7.53
C GLU A 92 20.34 -2.00 -7.67
N ALA A 93 19.55 -0.93 -7.82
CA ALA A 93 20.08 0.42 -7.96
C ALA A 93 20.81 0.92 -6.70
N THR A 94 20.35 0.57 -5.50
CA THR A 94 21.05 0.92 -4.26
C THR A 94 22.32 0.11 -4.06
N CYS A 95 22.33 -1.19 -4.43
CA CYS A 95 23.54 -2.00 -4.43
C CYS A 95 24.61 -1.43 -5.38
N ASP A 96 24.21 -0.93 -6.56
CA ASP A 96 25.14 -0.30 -7.52
C ASP A 96 25.87 0.92 -6.94
N GLN A 97 25.22 1.71 -6.08
CA GLN A 97 25.83 2.93 -5.51
C GLN A 97 27.06 2.64 -4.64
N ARG A 98 27.15 1.44 -4.05
CA ARG A 98 28.24 1.05 -3.15
C ARG A 98 28.92 -0.27 -3.53
N GLU A 99 28.74 -0.70 -4.78
CA GLU A 99 29.33 -1.94 -5.31
C GLU A 99 29.01 -3.18 -4.45
N LEU A 100 27.78 -3.24 -3.91
CA LEU A 100 27.29 -4.37 -3.12
C LEU A 100 26.85 -5.53 -4.02
N GLU A 101 26.82 -6.75 -3.48
CA GLU A 101 26.23 -7.89 -4.20
C GLU A 101 24.74 -7.64 -4.45
N LYS A 102 24.33 -7.68 -5.72
CA LYS A 102 22.93 -7.55 -6.12
C LYS A 102 22.15 -8.82 -5.79
N PRO A 103 20.82 -8.70 -5.56
CA PRO A 103 19.95 -9.86 -5.59
C PRO A 103 20.13 -10.61 -6.93
N LYS A 104 20.39 -11.92 -6.86
CA LYS A 104 20.60 -12.75 -8.06
C LYS A 104 19.31 -12.96 -8.86
N THR A 105 18.17 -12.86 -8.19
CA THR A 105 16.84 -13.07 -8.76
C THR A 105 15.80 -12.24 -8.02
N LEU A 106 14.70 -11.91 -8.71
CA LEU A 106 13.50 -11.30 -8.12
C LEU A 106 12.96 -12.11 -6.94
N HIS A 107 13.09 -13.45 -6.97
CA HIS A 107 12.63 -14.32 -5.88
C HIS A 107 13.29 -14.04 -4.51
N ILE A 108 14.52 -13.52 -4.49
CA ILE A 108 15.18 -13.16 -3.23
C ILE A 108 14.47 -11.97 -2.59
N THR A 109 14.13 -10.97 -3.41
CA THR A 109 13.42 -9.78 -2.95
C THR A 109 11.95 -10.06 -2.67
N ASP A 110 11.30 -10.93 -3.45
CA ASP A 110 9.93 -11.38 -3.18
C ASP A 110 9.86 -12.06 -1.81
N ALA A 111 10.78 -12.98 -1.52
CA ALA A 111 10.84 -13.67 -0.22
C ALA A 111 11.13 -12.73 0.95
N TYR A 112 11.78 -11.59 0.73
CA TYR A 112 11.93 -10.55 1.75
C TYR A 112 10.61 -9.79 1.95
N PHE A 113 9.94 -9.42 0.87
CA PHE A 113 8.67 -8.70 0.88
C PHE A 113 7.53 -9.52 1.52
N GLU A 114 7.43 -10.81 1.17
CA GLU A 114 6.43 -11.76 1.69
C GLU A 114 6.53 -12.01 3.20
N ARG A 115 7.73 -11.82 3.79
CA ARG A 115 7.91 -12.01 5.23
C ARG A 115 7.21 -10.95 6.07
N ASP A 116 6.91 -9.79 5.49
CA ASP A 116 6.29 -8.64 6.14
C ASP A 116 6.78 -8.45 7.58
N TYR A 117 8.09 -8.20 7.75
CA TYR A 117 8.72 -8.12 9.07
C TYR A 117 8.07 -7.08 9.99
N PHE A 118 7.39 -6.10 9.40
CA PHE A 118 6.70 -5.01 10.09
C PHE A 118 5.22 -5.32 10.35
N GLU A 119 4.77 -6.58 10.18
CA GLU A 119 3.37 -6.97 10.27
C GLU A 119 2.70 -6.51 11.57
N TYR A 120 3.45 -6.57 12.67
CA TYR A 120 2.99 -6.31 14.04
C TYR A 120 3.26 -4.86 14.50
N GLU A 121 3.67 -3.98 13.60
CA GLU A 121 3.84 -2.57 13.94
C GLU A 121 2.48 -1.92 14.26
N ILE A 122 2.43 -1.25 15.40
CA ILE A 122 1.23 -0.58 15.92
C ILE A 122 1.30 0.94 15.70
N GLY A 123 0.14 1.58 15.67
CA GLY A 123 0.04 3.04 15.54
C GLY A 123 0.32 3.55 14.13
N ILE A 124 0.22 2.67 13.12
CA ILE A 124 0.36 2.99 11.68
C ILE A 124 -0.93 2.72 10.90
N GLU A 125 -1.89 2.06 11.52
CA GLU A 125 -3.24 1.80 11.07
C GLU A 125 -4.16 3.04 11.21
N CYS A 126 -5.34 2.98 10.59
CA CYS A 126 -6.36 4.01 10.79
C CYS A 126 -7.10 3.79 12.12
N PRO A 127 -7.79 4.81 12.66
CA PRO A 127 -8.42 4.72 13.98
C PRO A 127 -9.39 3.53 14.13
N PHE A 128 -10.13 3.19 13.08
CA PHE A 128 -11.04 2.04 13.11
C PHE A 128 -10.30 0.72 13.28
N HIS A 129 -9.18 0.54 12.59
CA HIS A 129 -8.41 -0.70 12.63
C HIS A 129 -7.51 -0.80 13.87
N GLU A 130 -7.19 0.33 14.49
CA GLU A 130 -6.61 0.41 15.83
C GLU A 130 -7.61 -0.12 16.87
N ASP A 131 -8.86 0.39 16.85
CA ASP A 131 -9.91 0.02 17.80
C ASP A 131 -10.38 -1.45 17.68
N THR A 132 -10.23 -2.06 16.51
CA THR A 132 -10.75 -3.40 16.21
C THR A 132 -9.69 -4.50 16.19
N ASP A 133 -8.43 -4.17 16.48
CA ASP A 133 -7.29 -5.10 16.41
C ASP A 133 -7.19 -5.81 15.05
N ARG A 134 -7.39 -5.04 13.97
CA ARG A 134 -7.35 -5.50 12.57
C ARG A 134 -6.34 -4.70 11.73
N GLY A 135 -5.35 -4.11 12.39
CA GLY A 135 -4.29 -3.29 11.80
C GLY A 135 -3.57 -3.96 10.62
N LYS A 136 -3.34 -5.28 10.68
CA LYS A 136 -2.72 -6.07 9.59
C LYS A 136 -3.43 -5.92 8.24
N PHE A 137 -4.75 -5.74 8.24
CA PHE A 137 -5.56 -5.62 7.02
C PHE A 137 -5.91 -4.17 6.68
N CYS A 138 -5.42 -3.21 7.46
CA CYS A 138 -5.62 -1.79 7.20
C CYS A 138 -4.76 -1.36 6.00
N THR A 139 -5.38 -0.70 5.01
CA THR A 139 -4.66 -0.18 3.84
C THR A 139 -3.60 0.86 4.23
N GLN A 140 -3.86 1.67 5.27
CA GLN A 140 -2.89 2.63 5.80
C GLN A 140 -1.67 1.93 6.43
N SER A 141 -1.90 0.86 7.21
CA SER A 141 -0.81 0.06 7.77
C SER A 141 -0.02 -0.66 6.68
N LEU A 142 -0.70 -1.27 5.69
CA LEU A 142 -0.08 -1.93 4.54
C LEU A 142 0.92 -1.02 3.82
N VAL A 143 0.48 0.16 3.35
CA VAL A 143 1.37 1.07 2.60
C VAL A 143 2.52 1.61 3.46
N THR A 144 2.29 1.78 4.77
CA THR A 144 3.33 2.23 5.71
C THR A 144 4.39 1.15 5.93
N ARG A 145 3.97 -0.10 6.13
CA ARG A 145 4.88 -1.26 6.25
C ARG A 145 5.70 -1.46 4.99
N TRP A 146 5.11 -1.25 3.81
CA TRP A 146 5.87 -1.26 2.56
C TRP A 146 6.98 -0.21 2.57
N GLY A 147 6.68 1.02 3.00
CA GLY A 147 7.70 2.07 3.17
C GLY A 147 8.83 1.68 4.13
N TYR A 148 8.51 1.02 5.25
CA TYR A 148 9.51 0.51 6.19
C TYR A 148 10.35 -0.63 5.60
N MET A 149 9.75 -1.55 4.84
CA MET A 149 10.50 -2.59 4.14
C MET A 149 11.49 -2.02 3.12
N PHE A 150 11.07 -1.03 2.33
CA PHE A 150 11.99 -0.34 1.41
C PHE A 150 13.14 0.32 2.18
N SER A 151 12.82 1.01 3.27
CA SER A 151 13.81 1.73 4.06
C SER A 151 14.82 0.79 4.73
N ASP A 152 14.35 -0.26 5.39
CA ASP A 152 15.19 -1.26 6.06
C ASP A 152 16.12 -1.96 5.08
N HIS A 153 15.60 -2.35 3.91
CA HIS A 153 16.38 -3.13 2.95
C HIS A 153 17.37 -2.30 2.11
N MET A 154 17.15 -0.99 1.95
CA MET A 154 17.87 -0.17 0.97
C MET A 154 18.61 1.04 1.56
N CYS A 155 18.15 1.66 2.65
CA CYS A 155 18.77 2.91 3.13
C CYS A 155 20.25 2.71 3.53
N GLN A 156 20.59 1.58 4.13
CA GLN A 156 21.97 1.28 4.53
C GLN A 156 22.90 1.12 3.33
N ASP A 157 22.40 0.62 2.20
CA ASP A 157 23.14 0.48 0.95
C ASP A 157 23.58 1.83 0.38
N ILE A 158 22.94 2.93 0.78
CA ILE A 158 23.28 4.30 0.34
C ILE A 158 23.70 5.20 1.50
N ALA A 159 24.11 4.59 2.62
CA ALA A 159 24.57 5.28 3.83
C ALA A 159 23.55 6.29 4.41
N LEU A 160 22.26 6.06 4.19
CA LEU A 160 21.20 6.81 4.84
C LEU A 160 20.87 6.19 6.19
N SER A 161 20.83 7.04 7.21
CA SER A 161 20.39 6.63 8.55
C SER A 161 18.86 6.58 8.62
N LEU A 162 18.32 5.53 9.23
CA LEU A 162 16.88 5.41 9.45
C LEU A 162 16.40 6.44 10.47
N ILE A 163 15.31 7.12 10.16
CA ILE A 163 14.70 8.16 11.01
C ILE A 163 13.38 7.61 11.52
N ARG A 164 13.20 7.61 12.85
CA ARG A 164 11.96 7.14 13.49
C ARG A 164 10.76 8.00 13.08
N GLY A 165 9.64 7.36 12.79
CA GLY A 165 8.41 7.96 12.27
C GLY A 165 8.43 8.22 10.76
N TRP A 166 9.57 8.01 10.08
CA TRP A 166 9.72 8.21 8.63
C TRP A 166 10.13 6.92 7.93
N HIS A 167 11.28 6.39 8.32
CA HIS A 167 11.89 5.19 7.75
C HIS A 167 11.59 3.92 8.59
N ALA A 168 11.23 4.09 9.85
CA ALA A 168 10.88 3.02 10.79
C ALA A 168 9.81 3.54 11.76
N ASN A 169 9.14 2.65 12.49
CA ASN A 169 8.10 3.06 13.44
C ASN A 169 8.65 4.02 14.51
N ALA A 170 7.88 5.06 14.82
CA ALA A 170 8.16 6.00 15.91
C ALA A 170 8.15 5.32 17.29
N TYR A 171 7.30 4.29 17.46
CA TYR A 171 7.08 3.60 18.73
C TYR A 171 8.03 2.43 19.00
N MET A 172 9.00 2.16 18.12
CA MET A 172 10.03 1.16 18.43
C MET A 172 10.78 1.59 19.71
N PHE A 173 10.48 0.89 20.81
CA PHE A 173 11.24 0.93 22.04
C PHE A 173 12.70 0.63 21.67
N GLY A 174 13.58 1.62 21.88
CA GLY A 174 15.02 1.37 21.79
C GLY A 174 15.43 0.38 22.90
N PRO A 175 16.57 -0.32 22.73
CA PRO A 175 17.16 -1.12 23.80
C PRO A 175 17.41 -0.29 25.06
#